data_AF-A0A964EWA1-F1
#
_entry.id   AF-A0A964EWA1-F1
#
_cell.length_a   1.000
_cell.length_b   1.000
_cell.length_c   1.000
_cell.angle_alpha   90.00
_cell.angle_beta   90.00
_cell.angle_gamma   90.00
#
_symmetry.space_group_name_H-M   'P 1'
#
loop_
_entity.id
_entity.type
_entity.pdbx_description
1 polymer ?
#
loop_
_entity_poly.entity_id
_entity_poly.type
_entity_poly.pdbx_seq_one_letter_code
_entity_poly.pdbx_strand_id
1 'polypeptide(L)'
;MLAWIALLPAVFAAELSLGIGYAQASYIEGAGAGAQKLVEIGALRRWEPGWELEAGVRRLMVPVVLPQTAFDVFVAGRASPAIGRWRPAVGVELGLTGAFRYDWAAILEERAAYSPAPETSESSPLYLSVQAEPLRFRVGRITAEVGALSVGSTLPRWGRLARVELGWLHVAVAL
;
A
#
# COMPACT_ATOMS: atom_id res chain seq x y z
N MET A 1 -12.26 3.73 16.29
CA MET A 1 -11.15 3.27 17.13
C MET A 1 -9.83 3.03 16.37
N LEU A 2 -9.83 2.83 15.03
CA LEU A 2 -8.63 2.53 14.22
C LEU A 2 -7.71 3.74 13.92
N ALA A 3 -8.19 4.98 14.02
CA ALA A 3 -7.43 6.18 13.68
C ALA A 3 -6.18 6.41 14.57
N TRP A 4 -6.18 5.89 15.80
CA TRP A 4 -5.06 6.07 16.73
C TRP A 4 -3.87 5.16 16.44
N ILE A 5 -4.09 3.99 15.82
CA ILE A 5 -3.01 3.04 15.49
C ILE A 5 -2.20 3.55 14.28
N ALA A 6 -2.86 4.21 13.31
CA ALA A 6 -2.19 4.82 12.16
C ALA A 6 -1.39 6.09 12.51
N LEU A 7 -1.67 6.71 13.66
CA LEU A 7 -0.99 7.94 14.12
C LEU A 7 0.20 7.69 15.06
N LEU A 8 0.33 6.50 15.65
CA LEU A 8 1.47 6.12 16.48
C LEU A 8 2.84 6.28 15.78
N PRO A 9 3.00 5.97 14.47
CA PRO A 9 4.23 6.22 13.75
C PRO A 9 4.53 7.72 13.57
N ALA A 10 3.50 8.56 13.42
CA ALA A 10 3.65 10.00 13.15
C ALA A 10 4.25 10.77 14.33
N VAL A 11 3.95 10.37 15.57
CA VAL A 11 4.50 11.00 16.79
C VAL A 11 5.99 10.69 16.98
N PHE A 12 6.49 9.66 16.31
CA PHE A 12 7.89 9.21 16.38
C PHE A 12 8.60 9.24 15.02
N ALA A 13 7.99 9.86 14.00
CA ALA A 13 8.50 9.89 12.66
C ALA A 13 9.73 10.80 12.58
N ALA A 14 10.84 10.27 12.05
CA ALA A 14 12.01 11.09 11.72
C ALA A 14 11.88 11.68 10.30
N GLU A 15 11.08 11.05 9.44
CA GLU A 15 10.94 11.43 8.05
C GLU A 15 9.48 11.26 7.57
N LEU A 16 9.04 12.14 6.69
CA LEU A 16 7.74 12.08 6.01
C LEU A 16 7.94 11.56 4.59
N SER A 17 7.12 10.61 4.15
CA SER A 17 7.16 10.06 2.80
C SER A 17 5.89 10.32 1.99
N LEU A 18 6.08 10.49 0.68
CA LEU A 18 5.03 10.63 -0.33
C LEU A 18 5.38 9.73 -1.52
N GLY A 19 4.45 8.88 -1.92
CA GLY A 19 4.63 7.92 -3.00
C GLY A 19 3.50 7.95 -4.03
N ILE A 20 3.83 7.62 -5.27
CA ILE A 20 2.87 7.33 -6.34
C ILE A 20 3.27 6.06 -7.07
N GLY A 21 2.27 5.25 -7.42
CA GLY A 21 2.49 3.92 -7.97
C GLY A 21 1.29 3.35 -8.70
N TYR A 22 1.44 2.10 -9.09
CA TYR A 22 0.34 1.25 -9.55
C TYR A 22 0.35 -0.05 -8.74
N ALA A 23 -0.83 -0.50 -8.35
CA ALA A 23 -1.03 -1.82 -7.79
C ALA A 23 -1.87 -2.65 -8.75
N GLN A 24 -1.51 -3.91 -8.95
CA GLN A 24 -2.30 -4.88 -9.68
C GLN A 24 -2.51 -6.10 -8.79
N ALA A 25 -3.76 -6.46 -8.54
CA ALA A 25 -4.10 -7.70 -7.86
C ALA A 25 -4.55 -8.72 -8.90
N SER A 26 -3.90 -9.88 -8.94
CA SER A 26 -4.25 -10.96 -9.86
C SER A 26 -4.61 -12.21 -9.07
N TYR A 27 -5.75 -12.81 -9.37
CA TYR A 27 -6.08 -14.13 -8.84
C TYR A 27 -5.20 -15.17 -9.52
N ILE A 28 -4.65 -16.11 -8.75
CA ILE A 28 -3.80 -17.18 -9.29
C ILE A 28 -4.64 -18.19 -10.10
N GLU A 29 -5.95 -18.29 -9.79
CA GLU A 29 -6.88 -19.25 -10.40
C GLU A 29 -7.97 -18.60 -11.30
N GLY A 30 -7.86 -17.32 -11.68
CA GLY A 30 -8.94 -16.65 -12.42
C GLY A 30 -8.62 -15.27 -13.00
N ALA A 31 -9.66 -14.58 -13.49
CA ALA A 31 -9.56 -13.26 -14.12
C ALA A 31 -8.87 -12.24 -13.18
N GLY A 32 -7.83 -11.56 -13.68
CA GLY A 32 -7.08 -10.56 -12.92
C GLY A 32 -7.95 -9.35 -12.57
N ALA A 33 -7.72 -8.75 -11.40
CA ALA A 33 -8.24 -7.41 -11.13
C ALA A 33 -7.40 -6.41 -11.94
N GLY A 34 -8.06 -5.41 -12.54
CA GLY A 34 -7.40 -4.39 -13.33
C GLY A 34 -6.34 -3.63 -12.52
N ALA A 35 -5.32 -3.10 -13.21
CA ALA A 35 -4.32 -2.24 -12.59
C ALA A 35 -4.99 -0.98 -12.01
N GLN A 36 -4.66 -0.67 -10.76
CA GLN A 36 -5.15 0.46 -10.00
C GLN A 36 -4.00 1.44 -9.78
N LYS A 37 -4.27 2.73 -9.97
CA LYS A 37 -3.31 3.78 -9.58
C LYS A 37 -3.34 3.92 -8.06
N LEU A 38 -2.20 4.19 -7.44
CA LEU A 38 -2.15 4.47 -6.02
C LEU A 38 -1.37 5.75 -5.72
N VAL A 39 -1.79 6.41 -4.65
CA VAL A 39 -1.08 7.52 -4.00
C VAL A 39 -0.91 7.15 -2.54
N GLU A 40 0.29 7.33 -2.02
CA GLU A 40 0.70 6.93 -0.67
C GLU A 40 1.25 8.11 0.11
N ILE A 41 0.92 8.18 1.40
CA ILE A 41 1.58 9.05 2.37
C ILE A 41 1.98 8.17 3.55
N GLY A 42 3.22 8.33 4.02
CA GLY A 42 3.78 7.53 5.09
C GLY A 42 4.65 8.33 6.05
N ALA A 43 4.92 7.70 7.17
CA ALA A 43 5.89 8.12 8.18
C ALA A 43 6.99 7.06 8.22
N LEU A 44 8.24 7.50 8.10
CA LEU A 44 9.41 6.64 8.06
C LEU A 44 10.31 6.91 9.25
N ARG A 45 10.82 5.82 9.84
CA ARG A 45 11.88 5.85 10.83
C ARG A 45 13.00 4.92 10.43
N ARG A 46 14.24 5.38 10.62
CA ARG A 46 15.45 4.62 10.34
C ARG A 46 16.27 4.40 11.61
N TRP A 47 16.90 3.25 11.71
CA TRP A 47 17.85 2.88 12.76
C TRP A 47 19.14 2.37 12.15
N GLU A 48 20.25 2.60 12.84
CA GLU A 48 21.50 1.91 12.54
C GLU A 48 21.40 0.44 12.97
N PRO A 49 21.96 -0.52 12.21
CA PRO A 49 22.89 -0.36 11.08
C PRO A 49 22.24 -0.27 9.67
N GLY A 50 20.98 0.17 9.54
CA GLY A 50 20.27 0.27 8.25
C GLY A 50 18.94 -0.45 8.26
N TRP A 51 18.19 -0.34 9.35
CA TRP A 51 16.81 -0.83 9.43
C TRP A 51 15.86 0.33 9.26
N GLU A 52 14.73 0.08 8.60
CA GLU A 52 13.69 1.08 8.39
C GLU A 52 12.33 0.50 8.74
N LEU A 53 11.48 1.35 9.32
CA LEU A 53 10.07 1.06 9.54
C LEU A 53 9.29 2.20 8.93
N GLU A 54 8.41 1.88 8.00
CA GLU A 54 7.45 2.78 7.42
C GLU A 54 6.06 2.36 7.82
N ALA A 55 5.19 3.33 8.05
CA ALA A 55 3.77 3.08 8.21
C ALA A 55 3.00 4.23 7.58
N GLY A 56 1.89 3.90 6.92
CA GLY A 56 1.20 4.91 6.13
C GLY A 56 -0.17 4.47 5.66
N VAL A 57 -0.72 5.32 4.81
CA VAL A 57 -2.00 5.10 4.14
C VAL A 57 -1.79 5.29 2.65
N ARG A 58 -2.30 4.37 1.84
CA ARG A 58 -2.37 4.53 0.39
C ARG A 58 -3.82 4.49 -0.09
N ARG A 59 -4.14 5.32 -1.07
CA ARG A 59 -5.43 5.36 -1.74
C ARG A 59 -5.33 4.60 -3.06
N LEU A 60 -6.15 3.58 -3.22
CA LEU A 60 -6.32 2.83 -4.46
C LEU A 60 -7.42 3.47 -5.31
N MET A 61 -7.05 3.89 -6.52
CA MET A 61 -7.97 4.50 -7.49
C MET A 61 -8.44 3.42 -8.47
N VAL A 62 -9.69 2.98 -8.32
CA VAL A 62 -10.30 1.98 -9.21
C VAL A 62 -10.97 2.69 -10.39
N PRO A 63 -10.64 2.33 -11.65
CA PRO A 63 -11.30 2.89 -12.82
C PRO A 63 -12.62 2.16 -13.07
N VAL A 64 -13.68 2.51 -12.34
CA VAL A 64 -15.05 2.10 -12.69
C VAL A 64 -15.91 3.36 -12.83
N VAL A 65 -16.97 3.26 -13.64
CA VAL A 65 -17.98 4.29 -13.98
C VAL A 65 -18.54 5.04 -12.75
N LEU A 66 -18.37 4.50 -11.54
CA LEU A 66 -18.60 5.19 -10.27
C LEU A 66 -17.32 5.11 -9.40
N PRO A 67 -16.90 6.21 -8.75
CA PRO A 67 -15.64 6.27 -8.02
C PRO A 67 -15.70 5.43 -6.73
N GLN A 68 -15.39 4.14 -6.85
CA GLN A 68 -15.05 3.32 -5.69
C GLN A 68 -13.61 3.65 -5.29
N THR A 69 -13.45 4.14 -4.07
CA THR A 69 -12.14 4.40 -3.48
C THR A 69 -11.87 3.36 -2.40
N ALA A 70 -10.78 2.62 -2.54
CA ALA A 70 -10.27 1.80 -1.45
C ALA A 70 -9.07 2.52 -0.80
N PHE A 71 -8.93 2.34 0.50
CA PHE A 71 -7.80 2.83 1.27
C PHE A 71 -7.11 1.65 1.92
N ASP A 72 -5.80 1.62 1.84
CA ASP A 72 -4.98 0.63 2.52
C ASP A 72 -4.18 1.33 3.61
N VAL A 73 -4.16 0.73 4.79
CA VAL A 73 -3.22 1.10 5.85
C VAL A 73 -2.14 0.04 5.87
N PHE A 74 -0.87 0.43 5.96
CA PHE A 74 0.24 -0.50 5.92
C PHE A 74 1.31 -0.19 6.95
N VAL A 75 2.09 -1.22 7.27
CA VAL A 75 3.33 -1.14 8.04
C VAL A 75 4.36 -2.01 7.33
N ALA A 76 5.51 -1.43 7.01
CA ALA A 76 6.61 -2.09 6.30
C ALA A 76 7.91 -2.00 7.11
N GLY A 77 8.57 -3.15 7.28
CA GLY A 77 9.90 -3.24 7.88
C GLY A 77 10.91 -3.64 6.83
N ARG A 78 11.98 -2.85 6.66
CA ARG A 78 12.97 -3.03 5.58
C ARG A 78 14.40 -2.97 6.10
N ALA A 79 15.28 -3.76 5.49
CA ALA A 79 16.72 -3.57 5.57
C ALA A 79 17.15 -2.66 4.41
N SER A 80 17.96 -1.64 4.72
CA SER A 80 18.39 -0.56 3.83
C SER A 80 19.88 -0.26 4.06
N PRO A 81 20.79 -1.10 3.52
CA PRO A 81 22.22 -0.92 3.70
C PRO A 81 22.72 0.39 3.09
N ALA A 82 23.72 0.97 3.76
CA ALA A 82 24.31 2.23 3.36
C ALA A 82 25.52 2.07 2.41
N ILE A 83 25.33 2.28 1.10
CA ILE A 83 26.39 2.20 0.09
C ILE A 83 26.58 3.58 -0.57
N GLY A 84 27.36 4.46 0.06
CA GLY A 84 27.54 5.84 -0.42
C GLY A 84 26.22 6.62 -0.39
N ARG A 85 25.75 7.10 -1.55
CA ARG A 85 24.40 7.70 -1.72
C ARG A 85 23.31 6.67 -2.03
N TRP A 86 23.70 5.48 -2.46
CA TRP A 86 22.77 4.41 -2.76
C TRP A 86 22.30 3.75 -1.45
N ARG A 87 20.99 3.50 -1.38
CA ARG A 87 20.27 3.00 -0.21
C ARG A 87 19.21 1.99 -0.68
N PRO A 88 19.62 0.87 -1.30
CA PRO A 88 18.65 -0.13 -1.73
C PRO A 88 17.92 -0.66 -0.51
N ALA A 89 16.64 -0.98 -0.64
CA ALA A 89 15.90 -1.57 0.47
C ALA A 89 15.20 -2.87 0.08
N VAL A 90 15.05 -3.77 1.05
CA VAL A 90 14.30 -5.02 0.91
C VAL A 90 13.62 -5.33 2.23
N GLY A 91 12.38 -5.81 2.20
CA GLY A 91 11.65 -6.03 3.42
C GLY A 91 10.29 -6.68 3.24
N VAL A 92 9.49 -6.59 4.30
CA VAL A 92 8.13 -7.12 4.33
C VAL A 92 7.15 -6.02 4.71
N GLU A 93 5.97 -6.06 4.11
CA GLU A 93 4.86 -5.18 4.43
C GLU A 93 3.63 -5.98 4.83
N LEU A 94 3.03 -5.59 5.95
CA LEU A 94 1.71 -6.01 6.34
C LEU A 94 0.74 -4.86 6.07
N GLY A 95 -0.34 -5.13 5.35
CA GLY A 95 -1.34 -4.10 5.09
C GLY A 95 -2.77 -4.61 5.21
N LEU A 96 -3.66 -3.65 5.43
CA LEU A 96 -5.09 -3.85 5.57
C LEU A 96 -5.80 -2.97 4.55
N THR A 97 -6.43 -3.61 3.56
CA THR A 97 -7.27 -2.99 2.55
C THR A 97 -8.68 -2.79 3.05
N GLY A 98 -9.04 -1.54 3.31
CA GLY A 98 -10.41 -1.10 3.54
C GLY A 98 -11.04 -0.63 2.23
N ALA A 99 -11.97 -1.42 1.68
CA ALA A 99 -12.84 -0.92 0.63
C ALA A 99 -13.95 -0.07 1.26
N PHE A 100 -13.93 1.25 1.06
CA PHE A 100 -15.14 2.05 1.26
C PHE A 100 -16.00 1.85 0.02
N ARG A 101 -16.90 0.87 0.08
CA ARG A 101 -18.06 0.85 -0.80
C ARG A 101 -18.92 2.05 -0.40
N TYR A 102 -18.75 3.16 -1.11
CA TYR A 102 -19.83 4.13 -1.17
C TYR A 102 -20.96 3.45 -1.90
N ASP A 103 -21.95 3.00 -1.15
CA ASP A 103 -23.18 2.45 -1.69
C ASP A 103 -24.03 3.61 -2.22
N TRP A 104 -23.58 4.19 -3.33
CA TRP A 104 -24.35 5.17 -4.06
C TRP A 104 -25.67 4.57 -4.53
N ALA A 105 -25.74 3.24 -4.73
CA ALA A 105 -26.99 2.54 -4.93
C ALA A 105 -27.87 2.69 -3.68
N ALA A 106 -27.49 2.32 -2.45
CA ALA A 106 -28.30 2.59 -1.25
C ALA A 106 -28.61 4.07 -0.98
N ILE A 107 -27.72 5.00 -1.35
CA ILE A 107 -27.96 6.45 -1.27
C ILE A 107 -28.97 6.92 -2.35
N LEU A 108 -29.05 6.21 -3.49
CA LEU A 108 -29.99 6.49 -4.59
C LEU A 108 -31.22 5.53 -4.59
N GLU A 109 -31.18 4.44 -3.81
CA GLU A 109 -32.13 3.32 -3.69
C GLU A 109 -33.04 3.43 -2.47
N GLU A 110 -33.10 4.61 -1.87
CA GLU A 110 -34.40 5.08 -1.39
C GLU A 110 -35.44 5.19 -2.56
N ARG A 111 -35.07 4.83 -3.80
CA ARG A 111 -35.99 4.71 -4.94
C ARG A 111 -36.07 3.41 -5.75
N ALA A 112 -35.18 2.41 -5.69
CA ALA A 112 -35.41 1.19 -6.49
C ALA A 112 -34.51 0.00 -6.11
N ALA A 113 -35.03 -0.88 -5.27
CA ALA A 113 -34.70 -2.30 -5.13
C ALA A 113 -33.62 -2.86 -6.10
N TYR A 114 -32.36 -2.91 -5.67
CA TYR A 114 -31.36 -3.79 -6.26
C TYR A 114 -30.71 -4.64 -5.16
N SER A 115 -30.75 -5.95 -5.35
CA SER A 115 -30.06 -6.91 -4.50
C SER A 115 -28.80 -7.37 -5.24
N PRO A 116 -27.59 -6.92 -4.87
CA PRO A 116 -26.38 -7.43 -5.52
C PRO A 116 -26.06 -8.85 -5.02
N ALA A 117 -25.71 -9.72 -5.97
CA ALA A 117 -25.35 -11.12 -5.75
C ALA A 117 -24.16 -11.30 -4.78
N PRO A 118 -24.11 -12.42 -4.04
CA PRO A 118 -23.07 -12.69 -3.04
C PRO A 118 -21.80 -13.27 -3.68
N GLU A 119 -20.96 -12.46 -4.31
CA GLU A 119 -19.67 -12.92 -4.88
C GLU A 119 -18.46 -12.08 -4.44
N THR A 120 -18.43 -11.58 -3.19
CA THR A 120 -17.27 -10.80 -2.69
C THR A 120 -16.75 -11.21 -1.31
N SER A 121 -17.12 -12.38 -0.78
CA SER A 121 -16.71 -12.80 0.57
C SER A 121 -15.32 -13.46 0.67
N GLU A 122 -14.62 -13.68 -0.44
CA GLU A 122 -13.42 -14.53 -0.43
C GLU A 122 -12.07 -13.79 -0.35
N SER A 123 -12.01 -12.47 -0.59
CA SER A 123 -10.78 -11.70 -0.42
C SER A 123 -10.69 -11.14 0.99
N SER A 124 -9.72 -11.62 1.76
CA SER A 124 -9.43 -11.00 3.05
C SER A 124 -8.86 -9.60 2.86
N PRO A 125 -9.24 -8.64 3.72
CA PRO A 125 -8.66 -7.30 3.69
C PRO A 125 -7.20 -7.29 4.12
N LEU A 126 -6.72 -8.31 4.84
CA LEU A 126 -5.34 -8.37 5.32
C LEU A 126 -4.43 -8.98 4.26
N TYR A 127 -3.27 -8.39 4.01
CA TYR A 127 -2.24 -8.93 3.12
C TYR A 127 -0.84 -8.83 3.71
N LEU A 128 0.05 -9.69 3.22
CA LEU A 128 1.48 -9.66 3.50
C LEU A 128 2.24 -9.69 2.17
N SER A 129 3.18 -8.78 1.99
CA SER A 129 4.04 -8.72 0.80
C SER A 129 5.51 -8.61 1.15
N VAL A 130 6.35 -9.03 0.20
CA VAL A 130 7.79 -8.76 0.17
C VAL A 130 8.02 -7.59 -0.76
N GLN A 131 8.86 -6.64 -0.34
CA GLN A 131 9.18 -5.44 -1.10
C GLN A 131 10.66 -5.36 -1.43
N ALA A 132 10.97 -4.79 -2.59
CA ALA A 132 12.32 -4.48 -3.04
C ALA A 132 12.35 -3.09 -3.71
N GLU A 133 13.31 -2.28 -3.30
CA GLU A 133 13.51 -0.89 -3.72
C GLU A 133 14.97 -0.74 -4.22
N PRO A 134 15.32 -1.32 -5.37
CA PRO A 134 16.72 -1.38 -5.80
C PRO A 134 17.29 -0.02 -6.23
N LEU A 135 16.46 0.89 -6.75
CA LEU A 135 16.88 2.20 -7.26
C LEU A 135 16.49 3.32 -6.30
N ARG A 136 16.99 3.21 -5.06
CA ARG A 136 16.75 4.17 -4.00
C ARG A 136 18.04 4.90 -3.60
N PHE A 137 17.96 6.22 -3.53
CA PHE A 137 19.09 7.11 -3.31
C PHE A 137 18.77 8.15 -2.24
N ARG A 138 19.75 8.46 -1.40
CA ARG A 138 19.65 9.51 -0.38
C ARG A 138 20.67 10.60 -0.63
N VAL A 139 20.20 11.85 -0.70
CA VAL A 139 21.01 13.06 -0.84
C VAL A 139 20.60 14.04 0.25
N GLY A 140 21.43 14.15 1.29
CA GLY A 140 21.13 14.96 2.46
C GLY A 140 19.87 14.46 3.20
N ARG A 141 18.84 15.31 3.27
CA ARG A 141 17.56 15.01 3.92
C ARG A 141 16.55 14.34 2.98
N ILE A 142 16.84 14.28 1.68
CA ILE A 142 15.90 13.76 0.68
C ILE A 142 16.29 12.34 0.33
N THR A 143 15.31 11.44 0.34
CA THR A 143 15.39 10.12 -0.25
C THR A 143 14.47 10.08 -1.46
N ALA A 144 14.97 9.58 -2.59
CA ALA A 144 14.20 9.37 -3.79
C ALA A 144 14.35 7.91 -4.24
N GLU A 145 13.25 7.35 -4.71
CA GLU A 145 13.15 5.97 -5.15
C GLU A 145 12.34 5.88 -6.44
N VAL A 146 12.77 4.98 -7.32
CA VAL A 146 12.08 4.64 -8.55
C VAL A 146 12.02 3.12 -8.70
N GLY A 147 10.91 2.57 -9.19
CA GLY A 147 10.80 1.15 -9.53
C GLY A 147 10.73 0.24 -8.30
N ALA A 148 9.95 0.63 -7.30
CA ALA A 148 9.60 -0.24 -6.18
C ALA A 148 8.86 -1.48 -6.70
N LEU A 149 9.18 -2.66 -6.18
CA LEU A 149 8.46 -3.89 -6.48
C LEU A 149 7.94 -4.50 -5.17
N SER A 150 6.64 -4.76 -5.10
CA SER A 150 5.98 -5.44 -3.98
C SER A 150 5.27 -6.68 -4.52
N VAL A 151 5.51 -7.85 -3.93
CA VAL A 151 4.82 -9.11 -4.28
C VAL A 151 4.31 -9.77 -3.01
N GLY A 152 3.02 -10.05 -2.95
CA GLY A 152 2.38 -10.58 -1.74
C GLY A 152 1.09 -11.34 -1.98
N SER A 153 0.45 -11.73 -0.88
CA SER A 153 -0.82 -12.46 -0.89
C SER A 153 -1.71 -12.04 0.27
N THR A 154 -3.02 -12.26 0.14
CA THR A 154 -3.99 -12.00 1.20
C THR A 154 -3.98 -13.12 2.25
N LEU A 155 -4.13 -12.76 3.52
CA LEU A 155 -4.13 -13.67 4.68
C LEU A 155 -5.55 -13.95 5.14
N PRO A 156 -5.95 -15.17 5.56
CA PRO A 156 -5.09 -16.31 5.86
C PRO A 156 -4.86 -17.26 4.68
N ARG A 157 -5.54 -17.05 3.55
CA ARG A 157 -5.51 -17.97 2.39
C ARG A 157 -4.33 -17.65 1.46
N TRP A 158 -3.13 -17.97 1.93
CA TRP A 158 -1.91 -17.87 1.13
C TRP A 158 -2.04 -18.59 -0.21
N GLY A 159 -1.61 -17.94 -1.30
CA GLY A 159 -1.43 -18.59 -2.60
C GLY A 159 -2.65 -18.64 -3.52
N ARG A 160 -3.78 -18.01 -3.15
CA ARG A 160 -4.94 -17.85 -4.06
C ARG A 160 -4.98 -16.51 -4.79
N LEU A 161 -4.47 -15.45 -4.15
CA LEU A 161 -4.40 -14.11 -4.72
C LEU A 161 -2.96 -13.61 -4.64
N ALA A 162 -2.41 -13.23 -5.78
CA ALA A 162 -1.13 -12.54 -5.87
C ALA A 162 -1.38 -11.04 -6.00
N ARG A 163 -0.79 -10.27 -5.10
CA ARG A 163 -0.74 -8.81 -5.19
C ARG A 163 0.63 -8.42 -5.71
N VAL A 164 0.67 -7.68 -6.81
CA VAL A 164 1.90 -7.12 -7.38
C VAL A 164 1.75 -5.61 -7.40
N GLU A 165 2.68 -4.88 -6.81
CA GLU A 165 2.69 -3.42 -6.86
C GLU A 165 4.00 -2.91 -7.43
N LEU A 166 3.89 -1.88 -8.26
CA LEU A 166 4.97 -1.17 -8.90
C LEU A 166 4.94 0.29 -8.46
N GLY A 167 5.90 0.69 -7.64
CA GLY A 167 6.11 2.09 -7.26
C GLY A 167 6.90 2.81 -8.34
N TRP A 168 6.38 3.93 -8.84
CA TRP A 168 7.10 4.71 -9.86
C TRP A 168 8.01 5.73 -9.23
N LEU A 169 7.49 6.46 -8.26
CA LEU A 169 8.22 7.53 -7.59
C LEU A 169 7.81 7.56 -6.14
N HIS A 170 8.80 7.48 -5.26
CA HIS A 170 8.63 7.71 -3.83
C HIS A 170 9.69 8.70 -3.37
N VAL A 171 9.26 9.67 -2.57
CA VAL A 171 10.11 10.72 -2.03
C VAL A 171 9.88 10.81 -0.53
N ALA A 172 10.96 10.74 0.24
CA ALA A 172 10.93 10.96 1.68
C ALA A 172 11.84 12.12 2.08
N VAL A 173 11.40 12.89 3.07
CA VAL A 173 12.11 14.05 3.61
C VAL A 173 12.29 13.89 5.11
N ALA A 174 13.55 13.90 5.55
CA ALA A 174 13.88 13.97 6.97
C ALA A 174 13.52 15.35 7.55
N LEU A 175 12.80 15.34 8.68
CA LEU A 175 12.31 16.53 9.38
C LEU A 175 13.44 17.25 10.13
#